data_AF-A0A7M7NDD1-F1
#
_entry.id   AF-A0A7M7NDD1-F1
#
_cell.length_a   1.000
_cell.length_b   1.000
_cell.length_c   1.000
_cell.angle_alpha   90.00
_cell.angle_beta   90.00
_cell.angle_gamma   90.00
#
_symmetry.space_group_name_H-M   'P 1'
#
loop_
_entity.id
_entity.type
_entity.pdbx_description
1 polymer ?
#
loop_
_entity_poly.entity_id
_entity_poly.type
_entity_poly.pdbx_seq_one_letter_code
_entity_poly.pdbx_strand_id
1 'polypeptide(L)'
;MKLYTFIHVEGFDRENLSVYIHKYFPNNDDKANQLVQFTNDNDIISEYMAHYPIYVAMLCLMWKQLDEPKLKELKSLKTFSQIFNEMIGFLKEHYAQKEVKKVGSPSLIAFLKKIDELLGPIAKQALNGLLENTLVYSEDDFKICPESKDTACRVGILSQEDRITTSMDMHERNPHVQLPVFFPHKLFQEYMAGVHLASLYESNRNEFNRLIEKVVLPRKEEFRYLLYFTVSQNKSIATHIMKSMLQDRFMNRWTSQQEQNIDFIVDLAFESQDPDVAALVKAGISSEKSVICITSSAHTVAAYVFTGVHLVSLSIQRGGGPTKSLDVAEMICTMPSLKKAFLHE
;
A
#
# COMPACT_ATOMS: atom_id res chain seq x y z
N MET A 1 -33.03 -25.79 -13.77
CA MET A 1 -32.18 -24.59 -13.93
C MET A 1 -31.80 -24.13 -12.54
N LYS A 2 -30.51 -24.13 -12.17
CA LYS A 2 -30.07 -23.58 -10.87
C LYS A 2 -30.02 -22.06 -10.99
N LEU A 3 -30.78 -21.35 -10.16
CA LEU A 3 -30.62 -19.91 -10.00
C LEU A 3 -29.41 -19.65 -9.09
N TYR A 4 -28.50 -18.80 -9.54
CA TYR A 4 -27.41 -18.28 -8.74
C TYR A 4 -27.68 -16.80 -8.44
N THR A 5 -27.48 -16.40 -7.20
CA THR A 5 -27.54 -15.00 -6.76
C THR A 5 -26.12 -14.55 -6.44
N PHE A 6 -25.70 -13.43 -7.02
CA PHE A 6 -24.42 -12.80 -6.72
C PHE A 6 -24.68 -11.59 -5.82
N ILE A 7 -23.94 -11.50 -4.71
CA ILE A 7 -23.98 -10.37 -3.80
C ILE A 7 -22.60 -9.72 -3.85
N HIS A 8 -22.55 -8.43 -4.19
CA HIS A 8 -21.34 -7.63 -4.18
C HIS A 8 -21.41 -6.65 -3.01
N VAL A 9 -20.28 -6.49 -2.31
CA VAL A 9 -20.14 -5.55 -1.19
C VAL A 9 -19.22 -4.43 -1.64
N GLU A 10 -19.76 -3.21 -1.77
CA GLU A 10 -19.03 -2.03 -2.27
C GLU A 10 -18.24 -1.31 -1.16
N GLY A 11 -18.58 -1.54 0.11
CA GLY A 11 -17.94 -0.90 1.25
C GLY A 11 -18.63 0.40 1.68
N PHE A 12 -17.86 1.35 2.21
CA PHE A 12 -18.37 2.66 2.62
C PHE A 12 -18.41 3.65 1.45
N ASP A 13 -19.58 4.26 1.26
CA ASP A 13 -19.66 5.57 0.63
C ASP A 13 -19.27 6.69 1.62
N ARG A 14 -19.26 7.93 1.13
CA ARG A 14 -18.83 9.11 1.91
C ARG A 14 -19.73 9.40 3.11
N GLU A 15 -21.04 9.20 2.96
CA GLU A 15 -22.01 9.49 4.01
C GLU A 15 -21.86 8.47 5.13
N ASN A 16 -21.79 7.19 4.77
CA ASN A 16 -21.60 6.08 5.69
C ASN A 16 -20.23 6.12 6.38
N LEU A 17 -19.18 6.52 5.67
CA LEU A 17 -17.86 6.78 6.26
C LEU A 17 -17.91 7.90 7.31
N SER A 18 -18.56 9.02 6.98
CA SER A 18 -18.71 10.13 7.92
C SER A 18 -19.49 9.72 9.17
N VAL A 19 -20.60 9.00 8.99
CA VAL A 19 -21.41 8.45 10.09
C VAL A 19 -20.58 7.49 10.96
N TYR A 20 -19.77 6.62 10.35
CA TYR A 20 -18.89 5.70 11.08
C TYR A 20 -17.86 6.45 11.94
N ILE A 21 -17.18 7.45 11.37
CA ILE A 21 -16.17 8.23 12.08
C ILE A 21 -16.79 9.00 13.26
N HIS A 22 -17.94 9.66 13.06
CA HIS A 22 -18.63 10.36 14.15
C HIS A 22 -19.06 9.41 15.28
N LYS A 23 -19.51 8.19 14.94
CA LYS A 23 -19.82 7.15 15.94
C LYS A 23 -18.58 6.70 16.71
N TYR A 24 -17.40 6.69 16.09
CA TYR A 24 -16.15 6.32 16.75
C TYR A 24 -15.67 7.37 17.78
N PHE A 25 -15.97 8.65 17.55
CA PHE A 25 -15.58 9.79 18.40
C PHE A 25 -16.80 10.43 19.09
N PRO A 26 -17.49 9.74 20.01
CA PRO A 26 -18.67 10.28 20.66
C PRO A 26 -18.30 11.56 21.43
N ASN A 27 -19.08 12.62 21.20
CA ASN A 27 -18.89 13.95 21.82
C ASN A 27 -17.57 14.64 21.47
N ASN A 28 -16.92 14.28 20.37
CA ASN A 28 -15.73 14.98 19.86
C ASN A 28 -15.84 15.20 18.35
N ASP A 29 -16.85 16.00 17.97
CA ASP A 29 -17.17 16.31 16.58
C ASP A 29 -16.01 17.01 15.88
N ASP A 30 -15.24 17.86 16.58
CA ASP A 30 -14.07 18.51 15.99
C ASP A 30 -13.03 17.50 15.49
N LYS A 31 -12.73 16.49 16.32
CA LYS A 31 -11.77 15.44 15.95
C LYS A 31 -12.30 14.52 14.86
N ALA A 32 -13.60 14.22 14.89
CA ALA A 32 -14.29 13.46 13.85
C ALA A 32 -14.24 14.20 12.50
N ASN A 33 -14.64 15.48 12.49
CA ASN A 33 -14.66 16.32 11.30
C ASN A 33 -13.26 16.48 10.69
N GLN A 34 -12.22 16.65 11.51
CA GLN A 34 -10.84 16.70 11.00
C GLN A 34 -10.40 15.39 10.35
N LEU A 35 -10.81 14.23 10.88
CA LEU A 35 -10.50 12.94 10.26
C LEU A 35 -11.29 12.75 8.96
N VAL A 36 -12.59 13.09 8.95
CA VAL A 36 -13.43 13.06 7.72
C VAL A 36 -12.80 13.92 6.64
N GLN A 37 -12.38 15.14 6.98
CA GLN A 37 -11.69 16.01 6.05
C GLN A 37 -10.40 15.37 5.53
N PHE A 38 -9.54 14.85 6.41
CA PHE A 38 -8.31 14.17 6.00
C PHE A 38 -8.56 12.99 5.04
N THR A 39 -9.58 12.17 5.31
CA THR A 39 -9.92 11.03 4.43
C THR A 39 -10.43 11.45 3.06
N ASN A 40 -10.98 12.66 2.94
CA ASN A 40 -11.43 13.21 1.66
C ASN A 40 -10.31 13.95 0.92
N ASP A 41 -9.41 14.62 1.66
CA ASP A 41 -8.36 15.46 1.09
C ASP A 41 -7.14 14.65 0.63
N ASN A 42 -6.82 13.53 1.30
CA ASN A 42 -5.74 12.65 0.87
C ASN A 42 -6.21 11.73 -0.27
N ASP A 43 -5.71 11.97 -1.48
CA ASP A 43 -6.16 11.26 -2.68
C ASP A 43 -6.01 9.73 -2.60
N ILE A 44 -4.90 9.23 -2.02
CA ILE A 44 -4.68 7.78 -1.88
C ILE A 44 -5.70 7.18 -0.93
N ILE A 45 -5.92 7.82 0.23
CA ILE A 45 -6.89 7.34 1.20
C ILE A 45 -8.29 7.40 0.60
N SER A 46 -8.67 8.52 -0.02
CA SER A 46 -10.00 8.68 -0.58
C SER A 46 -10.30 7.69 -1.70
N GLU A 47 -9.35 7.42 -2.59
CA GLU A 47 -9.58 6.59 -3.78
C GLU A 47 -9.40 5.09 -3.51
N TYR A 48 -8.47 4.71 -2.62
CA TYR A 48 -8.04 3.31 -2.47
C TYR A 48 -8.27 2.69 -1.10
N MET A 49 -8.55 3.48 -0.05
CA MET A 49 -8.61 2.95 1.33
C MET A 49 -9.94 3.20 2.04
N ALA A 50 -10.48 4.41 1.92
CA ALA A 50 -11.64 4.90 2.67
C ALA A 50 -12.90 4.04 2.47
N HIS A 51 -13.03 3.40 1.31
CA HIS A 51 -14.13 2.48 1.02
C HIS A 51 -14.11 1.19 1.85
N TYR A 52 -12.94 0.78 2.36
CA TYR A 52 -12.81 -0.44 3.16
C TYR A 52 -12.85 -0.11 4.66
N PRO A 53 -13.85 -0.63 5.41
CA PRO A 53 -14.01 -0.33 6.83
C PRO A 53 -12.78 -0.61 7.70
N ILE A 54 -11.94 -1.58 7.32
CA ILE A 54 -10.71 -1.91 8.04
C ILE A 54 -9.71 -0.74 8.07
N TYR A 55 -9.53 -0.03 6.96
CA TYR A 55 -8.65 1.15 6.90
C TYR A 55 -9.25 2.31 7.67
N VAL A 56 -10.57 2.52 7.60
CA VAL A 56 -11.25 3.57 8.37
C VAL A 56 -11.12 3.31 9.87
N ALA A 57 -11.29 2.06 10.33
CA ALA A 57 -11.09 1.69 11.71
C ALA A 57 -9.64 1.93 12.17
N MET A 58 -8.68 1.60 11.31
CA MET A 58 -7.25 1.84 11.56
C MET A 58 -6.94 3.34 11.67
N LEU A 59 -7.41 4.14 10.73
CA LEU A 59 -7.27 5.59 10.75
C LEU A 59 -7.93 6.21 11.98
N CYS A 60 -9.12 5.75 12.37
CA CYS A 60 -9.77 6.19 13.61
C CYS A 60 -8.90 5.89 14.85
N LEU A 61 -8.31 4.70 14.93
CA LEU A 61 -7.45 4.31 16.04
C LEU A 61 -6.16 5.15 16.09
N MET A 62 -5.52 5.36 14.94
CA MET A 62 -4.36 6.25 14.80
C MET A 62 -4.73 7.68 15.20
N TRP A 63 -5.81 8.22 14.64
CA TRP A 63 -6.26 9.58 14.92
C TRP A 63 -6.55 9.79 16.40
N LYS A 64 -7.10 8.77 17.07
CA LYS A 64 -7.38 8.79 18.51
C LYS A 64 -6.10 8.88 19.35
N GLN A 65 -5.03 8.20 18.96
CA GLN A 65 -3.84 8.00 19.80
C GLN A 65 -2.64 8.88 19.46
N LEU A 66 -2.52 9.30 18.20
CA LEU A 66 -1.42 10.15 17.76
C LEU A 66 -1.58 11.58 18.28
N ASP A 67 -0.44 12.23 18.54
CA ASP A 67 -0.36 13.64 18.91
C ASP A 67 -0.31 14.54 17.66
N GLU A 68 -0.52 15.84 17.86
CA GLU A 68 -0.58 16.84 16.77
C GLU A 68 0.63 16.78 15.81
N PRO A 69 1.90 16.64 16.27
CA PRO A 69 3.03 16.48 15.37
C PRO A 69 2.92 15.26 14.46
N LYS A 70 2.62 14.07 15.00
CA LYS A 70 2.46 12.84 14.19
C LYS A 70 1.25 12.91 13.26
N LEU A 71 0.17 13.59 13.67
CA LEU A 71 -0.98 13.83 12.80
C LEU A 71 -0.64 14.76 11.62
N LYS A 72 0.21 15.77 11.83
CA LYS A 72 0.69 16.63 10.73
C LYS A 72 1.57 15.85 9.75
N GLU A 73 2.42 14.97 10.25
CA GLU A 73 3.23 14.08 9.42
C GLU A 73 2.34 13.15 8.58
N LEU A 74 1.35 12.50 9.21
CA LEU A 74 0.37 11.65 8.53
C LEU A 74 -0.40 12.40 7.44
N LYS A 75 -0.80 13.65 7.70
CA LYS A 75 -1.45 14.53 6.72
C LYS A 75 -0.56 14.87 5.51
N SER A 76 0.76 14.80 5.66
CA SER A 76 1.72 15.17 4.61
C SER A 76 2.12 14.01 3.69
N LEU A 77 1.75 12.77 4.03
CA LEU A 77 2.13 11.58 3.26
C LEU A 77 1.44 11.56 1.91
N LYS A 78 2.20 11.22 0.87
CA LYS A 78 1.76 11.32 -0.53
C LYS A 78 1.81 9.99 -1.29
N THR A 79 2.35 8.93 -0.70
CA THR A 79 2.53 7.63 -1.36
C THR A 79 1.92 6.49 -0.58
N PHE A 80 1.62 5.37 -1.25
CA PHE A 80 1.13 4.16 -0.59
C PHE A 80 2.15 3.68 0.44
N SER A 81 3.42 3.66 0.06
CA SER A 81 4.50 3.17 0.91
C SER A 81 4.66 4.00 2.18
N GLN A 82 4.55 5.32 2.08
CA GLN A 82 4.58 6.21 3.25
C GLN A 82 3.42 5.93 4.20
N ILE A 83 2.19 5.86 3.67
CA ILE A 83 0.98 5.60 4.49
C ILE A 83 1.09 4.23 5.18
N PHE A 84 1.51 3.20 4.45
CA PHE A 84 1.68 1.87 5.03
C PHE A 84 2.81 1.79 6.05
N ASN A 85 3.93 2.48 5.84
CA ASN A 85 5.00 2.55 6.84
C ASN A 85 4.49 3.13 8.16
N GLU A 86 3.72 4.22 8.12
CA GLU A 86 3.12 4.82 9.32
C GLU A 86 2.05 3.91 9.94
N MET A 87 1.19 3.31 9.13
CA MET A 87 0.16 2.37 9.58
C MET A 87 0.78 1.16 10.32
N ILE A 88 1.77 0.51 9.71
CA ILE A 88 2.40 -0.69 10.26
C ILE A 88 3.30 -0.34 11.44
N GLY A 89 4.02 0.78 11.37
CA GLY A 89 4.78 1.35 12.48
C GLY A 89 3.89 1.60 13.70
N PHE A 90 2.73 2.23 13.49
CA PHE A 90 1.74 2.46 14.53
C PHE A 90 1.22 1.15 15.14
N LEU A 91 0.89 0.14 14.35
CA LEU A 91 0.42 -1.17 14.88
C LEU A 91 1.47 -1.83 15.78
N LYS A 92 2.74 -1.83 15.35
CA LYS A 92 3.85 -2.38 16.13
C LYS A 92 4.03 -1.61 17.43
N GLU A 93 4.04 -0.27 17.38
CA GLU A 93 4.18 0.58 18.55
C GLU A 93 2.99 0.41 19.52
N HIS A 94 1.76 0.42 18.99
CA HIS A 94 0.54 0.26 19.77
C HIS A 94 0.49 -1.09 20.50
N TYR A 95 0.92 -2.18 19.84
CA TYR A 95 1.04 -3.48 20.49
C TYR A 95 2.17 -3.48 21.53
N ALA A 96 3.36 -2.97 21.18
CA ALA A 96 4.51 -2.94 22.07
C ALA A 96 4.24 -2.15 23.37
N GLN A 97 3.47 -1.07 23.30
CA GLN A 97 3.12 -0.26 24.48
C GLN A 97 2.16 -0.98 25.45
N LYS A 98 1.40 -1.98 25.00
CA LYS A 98 0.58 -2.84 25.88
C LYS A 98 1.46 -3.76 26.74
N GLU A 99 2.58 -4.20 26.18
CA GLU A 99 3.55 -5.08 26.83
C GLU A 99 4.59 -4.30 27.65
N VAL A 100 5.02 -3.14 27.15
CA VAL A 100 6.06 -2.29 27.76
C VAL A 100 5.56 -0.85 27.89
N LYS A 101 5.10 -0.48 29.10
CA LYS A 101 4.42 0.80 29.35
C LYS A 101 5.29 2.07 29.22
N LYS A 102 6.62 1.94 29.33
CA LYS A 102 7.51 3.12 29.34
C LYS A 102 7.92 3.49 27.92
N VAL A 103 7.27 4.51 27.36
CA VAL A 103 7.57 5.06 26.03
C VAL A 103 9.05 5.48 25.94
N GLY A 104 9.70 5.11 24.83
CA GLY A 104 11.10 5.43 24.55
C GLY A 104 12.13 4.70 25.42
N SER A 105 11.74 3.71 26.23
CA SER A 105 12.71 2.94 27.02
C SER A 105 13.55 2.00 26.13
N PRO A 106 14.79 1.67 26.54
CA PRO A 106 15.57 0.63 25.86
C PRO A 106 14.84 -0.71 25.75
N SER A 107 13.99 -1.04 26.74
CA SER A 107 13.17 -2.25 26.71
C SER A 107 12.08 -2.21 25.64
N LEU A 108 11.46 -1.05 25.39
CA LEU A 108 10.47 -0.90 24.32
C LEU A 108 11.14 -1.04 22.95
N ILE A 109 12.30 -0.42 22.77
CA ILE A 109 13.08 -0.51 21.52
C ILE A 109 13.50 -1.97 21.26
N ALA A 110 13.98 -2.68 22.28
CA ALA A 110 14.33 -4.10 22.15
C ALA A 110 13.10 -4.96 21.81
N PHE A 111 11.94 -4.65 22.38
CA PHE A 111 10.70 -5.37 22.09
C PHE A 111 10.20 -5.10 20.66
N LEU A 112 10.28 -3.87 20.17
CA LEU A 112 9.98 -3.54 18.76
C LEU A 112 10.88 -4.32 17.80
N LYS A 113 12.17 -4.40 18.10
CA LYS A 113 13.10 -5.22 17.31
C LYS A 113 12.71 -6.70 17.32
N LYS A 114 12.30 -7.24 18.47
CA LYS A 114 11.79 -8.62 18.57
C LYS A 114 10.54 -8.80 17.69
N ILE A 115 9.63 -7.83 17.67
CA ILE A 115 8.46 -7.87 16.77
C ILE A 115 8.92 -7.93 15.31
N ASP A 116 9.86 -7.09 14.88
CA ASP A 116 10.36 -7.10 13.51
C ASP A 116 11.00 -8.46 13.12
N GLU A 117 11.78 -9.06 14.02
CA GLU A 117 12.35 -10.40 13.83
C GLU A 117 11.25 -11.47 13.67
N LEU A 118 10.20 -11.39 14.49
CA LEU A 118 9.06 -12.30 14.43
C LEU A 118 8.18 -12.08 13.19
N LEU A 119 8.14 -10.88 12.63
CA LEU A 119 7.40 -10.59 11.41
C LEU A 119 8.14 -11.05 10.14
N GLY A 120 9.45 -11.32 10.20
CA GLY A 120 10.24 -11.81 9.06
C GLY A 120 9.67 -13.08 8.40
N PRO A 121 9.37 -14.16 9.15
CA PRO A 121 8.71 -15.35 8.61
C PRO A 121 7.34 -15.08 8.00
N ILE A 122 6.58 -14.13 8.56
CA ILE A 122 5.26 -13.73 8.03
C ILE A 122 5.41 -12.97 6.71
N ALA A 123 6.40 -12.09 6.61
CA ALA A 123 6.76 -11.37 5.40
C ALA A 123 7.14 -12.35 4.26
N LYS A 124 7.87 -13.43 4.59
CA LYS A 124 8.18 -14.51 3.65
C LYS A 124 6.92 -15.25 3.19
N GLN A 125 6.02 -15.61 4.11
CA GLN A 125 4.76 -16.27 3.74
C GLN A 125 3.83 -15.37 2.92
N ALA A 126 3.85 -14.06 3.18
CA ALA A 126 3.14 -13.08 2.37
C ALA A 126 3.61 -13.13 0.91
N LEU A 127 4.92 -13.13 0.68
CA LEU A 127 5.50 -13.21 -0.67
C LEU A 127 5.16 -14.53 -1.35
N ASN A 128 5.35 -15.66 -0.67
CA ASN A 128 5.00 -16.98 -1.22
C ASN A 128 3.52 -17.05 -1.63
N GLY A 129 2.63 -16.59 -0.73
CA GLY A 129 1.20 -16.59 -1.01
C GLY A 129 0.84 -15.70 -2.21
N LEU A 130 1.46 -14.52 -2.37
CA LEU A 130 1.21 -13.69 -3.55
C LEU A 130 1.64 -14.38 -4.85
N LEU A 131 2.78 -15.07 -4.84
CA LEU A 131 3.29 -15.79 -6.00
C LEU A 131 2.38 -16.98 -6.39
N GLU A 132 1.73 -17.59 -5.40
CA GLU A 132 0.80 -18.72 -5.55
C GLU A 132 -0.68 -18.30 -5.66
N ASN A 133 -0.98 -17.00 -5.61
CA ASN A 133 -2.33 -16.44 -5.56
C ASN A 133 -3.18 -16.94 -4.37
N THR A 134 -2.54 -17.10 -3.22
CA THR A 134 -3.12 -17.49 -1.94
C THR A 134 -3.34 -16.25 -1.06
N LEU A 135 -4.60 -16.02 -0.67
CA LEU A 135 -5.02 -14.92 0.22
C LEU A 135 -5.53 -15.41 1.58
N VAL A 136 -5.91 -16.69 1.67
CA VAL A 136 -6.39 -17.34 2.88
C VAL A 136 -5.50 -18.53 3.16
N TYR A 137 -4.96 -18.58 4.36
CA TYR A 137 -4.04 -19.57 4.84
C TYR A 137 -4.71 -20.42 5.91
N SER A 138 -4.18 -21.61 6.09
CA SER A 138 -4.47 -22.49 7.21
C SER A 138 -3.49 -22.26 8.36
N GLU A 139 -3.79 -22.79 9.54
CA GLU A 139 -2.81 -22.81 10.64
C GLU A 139 -1.55 -23.61 10.27
N ASP A 140 -1.70 -24.58 9.37
CA ASP A 140 -0.62 -25.46 8.92
C ASP A 140 0.46 -24.70 8.14
N ASP A 141 0.07 -23.66 7.40
CA ASP A 141 0.99 -22.82 6.64
C ASP A 141 1.97 -22.06 7.57
N PHE A 142 1.62 -21.95 8.86
CA PHE A 142 2.43 -21.31 9.89
C PHE A 142 3.00 -22.27 10.93
N LYS A 143 2.89 -23.60 10.73
CA LYS A 143 3.44 -24.63 11.65
C LYS A 143 4.92 -24.44 11.99
N ILE A 144 5.70 -23.92 11.05
CA ILE A 144 7.14 -23.67 11.24
C ILE A 144 7.44 -22.37 11.99
N CYS A 145 6.46 -21.48 12.15
CA CYS A 145 6.61 -20.19 12.81
C CYS A 145 5.38 -19.79 13.65
N PRO A 146 4.96 -20.62 14.63
CA PRO A 146 3.74 -20.38 15.39
C PRO A 146 3.80 -19.10 16.25
N GLU A 147 4.97 -18.77 16.84
CA GLU A 147 5.16 -17.52 17.60
C GLU A 147 5.03 -16.28 16.70
N SER A 148 5.57 -16.35 15.48
CA SER A 148 5.44 -15.31 14.47
C SER A 148 3.98 -15.08 14.08
N LYS A 149 3.20 -16.14 13.88
CA LYS A 149 1.77 -16.05 13.55
C LYS A 149 0.99 -15.39 14.68
N ASP A 150 1.16 -15.87 15.91
CA ASP A 150 0.47 -15.31 17.08
C ASP A 150 0.83 -13.82 17.27
N THR A 151 2.11 -13.49 17.15
CA THR A 151 2.56 -12.09 17.24
C THR A 151 1.96 -11.24 16.14
N ALA A 152 1.95 -11.71 14.89
CA ALA A 152 1.33 -10.99 13.78
C ALA A 152 -0.19 -10.79 13.96
N CYS A 153 -0.90 -11.77 14.53
CA CYS A 153 -2.30 -11.61 14.90
C CYS A 153 -2.50 -10.54 15.98
N ARG A 154 -1.66 -10.54 17.03
CA ARG A 154 -1.74 -9.57 18.13
C ARG A 154 -1.36 -8.15 17.72
N VAL A 155 -0.41 -8.01 16.81
CA VAL A 155 -0.05 -6.72 16.20
C VAL A 155 -1.16 -6.22 15.26
N GLY A 156 -1.92 -7.13 14.65
CA GLY A 156 -2.97 -6.80 13.67
C GLY A 156 -2.49 -6.84 12.21
N ILE A 157 -1.36 -7.50 11.94
CA ILE A 157 -0.86 -7.76 10.58
C ILE A 157 -1.62 -8.93 9.94
N LEU A 158 -1.96 -9.92 10.76
CA LEU A 158 -2.81 -11.04 10.38
C LEU A 158 -4.13 -10.96 11.16
N SER A 159 -5.17 -11.53 10.59
CA SER A 159 -6.42 -11.87 11.24
C SER A 159 -6.59 -13.38 11.23
N GLN A 160 -7.22 -13.90 12.26
CA GLN A 160 -7.66 -15.28 12.33
C GLN A 160 -9.14 -15.24 12.69
N GLU A 161 -9.97 -15.95 11.92
CA GLU A 161 -11.38 -16.05 12.30
C GLU A 161 -11.50 -16.77 13.64
N ASP A 162 -12.21 -16.15 14.57
CA ASP A 162 -12.70 -16.86 15.74
C ASP A 162 -13.76 -17.86 15.28
N ARG A 163 -13.75 -19.06 15.86
CA ARG A 163 -14.89 -19.98 15.70
C ARG A 163 -16.11 -19.25 16.22
N ILE A 164 -16.99 -18.81 15.32
CA ILE A 164 -18.30 -18.30 15.68
C ILE A 164 -18.96 -19.42 16.49
N THR A 165 -19.06 -19.23 17.80
CA THR A 165 -19.83 -20.09 18.69
C THR A 165 -21.28 -19.68 18.57
N THR A 166 -21.86 -19.80 17.37
CA THR A 166 -23.31 -19.84 17.26
C THR A 166 -23.74 -21.06 18.07
N SER A 167 -24.54 -20.83 19.10
CA SER A 167 -25.01 -21.83 20.08
C SER A 167 -25.77 -23.02 19.47
N MET A 168 -25.87 -23.09 18.14
CA MET A 168 -26.55 -24.14 17.38
C MET A 168 -25.62 -25.29 16.97
N ASP A 169 -24.29 -25.12 16.94
CA ASP A 169 -23.34 -26.17 16.53
C ASP A 169 -22.58 -26.80 17.71
N MET A 170 -23.26 -27.00 18.84
CA MET A 170 -22.70 -27.69 20.01
C MET A 170 -22.46 -29.20 19.80
N HIS A 171 -22.86 -29.77 18.65
CA HIS A 171 -22.90 -31.23 18.48
C HIS A 171 -21.74 -31.87 17.72
N GLU A 172 -20.84 -31.14 17.06
CA GLU A 172 -19.61 -31.74 16.52
C GLU A 172 -18.42 -30.78 16.69
N ARG A 173 -17.89 -30.71 17.92
CA ARG A 173 -16.53 -30.18 18.14
C ARG A 173 -15.54 -31.12 17.49
N ASN A 174 -15.25 -30.91 16.21
CA ASN A 174 -14.15 -31.60 15.56
C ASN A 174 -12.84 -30.84 15.92
N PRO A 175 -11.94 -31.43 16.72
CA PRO A 175 -10.68 -30.79 17.11
C PRO A 175 -9.74 -30.54 15.91
N HIS A 176 -10.08 -31.03 14.73
CA HIS A 176 -9.27 -30.93 13.50
C HIS A 176 -9.62 -29.75 12.57
N VAL A 177 -10.59 -28.90 12.90
CA VAL A 177 -10.97 -27.76 12.03
C VAL A 177 -9.96 -26.61 12.22
N GLN A 178 -9.00 -26.48 11.32
CA GLN A 178 -8.06 -25.36 11.30
C GLN A 178 -8.80 -24.07 10.94
N LEU A 179 -8.53 -22.99 11.68
CA LEU A 179 -9.17 -21.70 11.43
C LEU A 179 -8.42 -20.95 10.33
N PRO A 180 -9.14 -20.28 9.40
CA PRO A 180 -8.50 -19.51 8.36
C PRO A 180 -7.74 -18.33 8.98
N VAL A 181 -6.54 -18.13 8.49
CA VAL A 181 -5.64 -17.03 8.82
C VAL A 181 -5.42 -16.22 7.54
N PHE A 182 -5.51 -14.91 7.60
CA PHE A 182 -5.39 -14.06 6.41
C PHE A 182 -4.88 -12.67 6.76
N PHE A 183 -4.36 -11.96 5.75
CA PHE A 183 -4.09 -10.53 5.89
C PHE A 183 -5.42 -9.76 5.83
N PRO A 184 -5.66 -8.76 6.69
CA PRO A 184 -6.94 -8.03 6.74
C PRO A 184 -7.35 -7.42 5.39
N HIS A 185 -6.38 -7.13 4.53
CA HIS A 185 -6.58 -6.71 3.15
C HIS A 185 -5.36 -7.11 2.30
N LYS A 186 -5.53 -7.25 0.97
CA LYS A 186 -4.45 -7.66 0.05
C LYS A 186 -3.22 -6.76 0.15
N LEU A 187 -3.41 -5.46 0.31
CA LEU A 187 -2.29 -4.51 0.44
C LEU A 187 -1.42 -4.76 1.69
N PHE A 188 -1.96 -5.32 2.79
CA PHE A 188 -1.13 -5.74 3.92
C PHE A 188 -0.20 -6.89 3.53
N GLN A 189 -0.70 -7.85 2.74
CA GLN A 189 0.10 -8.94 2.21
C GLN A 189 1.16 -8.41 1.24
N GLU A 190 0.79 -7.51 0.32
CA GLU A 190 1.72 -6.88 -0.63
C GLU A 190 2.79 -6.05 0.08
N TYR A 191 2.45 -5.34 1.15
CA TYR A 191 3.42 -4.61 1.98
C TYR A 191 4.43 -5.56 2.62
N MET A 192 3.95 -6.58 3.33
CA MET A 192 4.80 -7.55 4.01
C MET A 192 5.69 -8.31 3.02
N ALA A 193 5.13 -8.69 1.87
CA ALA A 193 5.88 -9.29 0.78
C ALA A 193 6.93 -8.34 0.20
N GLY A 194 6.62 -7.05 0.06
CA GLY A 194 7.54 -6.03 -0.45
C GLY A 194 8.74 -5.82 0.46
N VAL A 195 8.52 -5.82 1.78
CA VAL A 195 9.57 -5.81 2.80
C VAL A 195 10.44 -7.06 2.70
N HIS A 196 9.85 -8.25 2.57
CA HIS A 196 10.64 -9.49 2.44
C HIS A 196 11.45 -9.52 1.14
N LEU A 197 10.81 -9.19 0.02
CA LEU A 197 11.48 -9.14 -1.28
C LEU A 197 12.66 -8.17 -1.22
N ALA A 198 12.50 -6.99 -0.63
CA ALA A 198 13.61 -6.06 -0.43
C ALA A 198 14.74 -6.64 0.43
N SER A 199 14.42 -7.37 1.50
CA SER A 199 15.43 -8.00 2.37
C SER A 199 16.32 -9.02 1.65
N LEU A 200 15.81 -9.64 0.56
CA LEU A 200 16.59 -10.56 -0.28
C LEU A 200 17.72 -9.84 -1.03
N TYR A 201 17.62 -8.53 -1.24
CA TYR A 201 18.66 -7.77 -1.94
C TYR A 201 20.03 -7.87 -1.25
N GLU A 202 20.04 -7.90 0.08
CA GLU A 202 21.24 -8.04 0.91
C GLU A 202 21.49 -9.50 1.30
N SER A 203 20.45 -10.25 1.69
CA SER A 203 20.60 -11.59 2.23
C SER A 203 20.76 -12.70 1.17
N ASN A 204 20.15 -12.53 -0.01
CA ASN A 204 20.23 -13.50 -1.11
C ASN A 204 20.02 -12.81 -2.46
N ARG A 205 21.06 -12.11 -2.91
CA ARG A 205 21.02 -11.27 -4.12
C ARG A 205 20.61 -12.04 -5.39
N ASN A 206 21.02 -13.30 -5.49
CA ASN A 206 20.69 -14.13 -6.65
C ASN A 206 19.18 -14.41 -6.72
N GLU A 207 18.58 -14.72 -5.57
CA GLU A 207 17.13 -14.96 -5.49
C GLU A 207 16.33 -13.67 -5.72
N PHE A 208 16.80 -12.54 -5.16
CA PHE A 208 16.21 -11.24 -5.43
C PHE A 208 16.17 -10.94 -6.94
N ASN A 209 17.33 -11.03 -7.62
CA ASN A 209 17.41 -10.76 -9.06
C ASN A 209 16.52 -11.73 -9.85
N ARG A 210 16.52 -13.03 -9.50
CA ARG A 210 15.68 -14.04 -10.14
C ARG A 210 14.19 -13.69 -10.03
N LEU A 211 13.72 -13.36 -8.83
CA LEU A 211 12.32 -13.01 -8.59
C LEU A 211 11.94 -11.73 -9.33
N ILE A 212 12.73 -10.67 -9.21
CA ILE A 212 12.46 -9.39 -9.88
C ILE A 212 12.40 -9.55 -11.39
N GLU A 213 13.45 -10.11 -12.00
CA GLU A 213 13.60 -10.13 -13.45
C GLU A 213 12.71 -11.19 -14.12
N LYS A 214 12.53 -12.35 -13.48
CA LYS A 214 11.83 -13.48 -14.12
C LYS A 214 10.38 -13.66 -13.69
N VAL A 215 9.94 -13.04 -12.60
CA VAL A 215 8.60 -13.26 -12.04
C VAL A 215 7.84 -11.96 -11.88
N VAL A 216 8.41 -11.00 -11.15
CA VAL A 216 7.70 -9.78 -10.73
C VAL A 216 7.57 -8.78 -11.87
N LEU A 217 8.67 -8.37 -12.52
CA LEU A 217 8.63 -7.39 -13.62
C LEU A 217 7.84 -7.88 -14.85
N PRO A 218 7.91 -9.16 -15.27
CA PRO A 218 7.04 -9.67 -16.33
C PRO A 218 5.54 -9.56 -16.02
N ARG A 219 5.17 -9.52 -14.74
CA ARG A 219 3.78 -9.40 -14.23
C ARG A 219 3.59 -8.09 -13.43
N LYS A 220 4.31 -7.03 -13.80
CA LYS A 220 4.40 -5.78 -13.02
C LYS A 220 3.05 -5.15 -12.67
N GLU A 221 2.05 -5.26 -13.55
CA GLU A 221 0.70 -4.72 -13.28
C GLU A 221 0.00 -5.47 -12.15
N GLU A 222 0.16 -6.79 -12.10
CA GLU A 222 -0.37 -7.62 -11.03
C GLU A 222 0.34 -7.38 -9.70
N PHE A 223 1.66 -7.16 -9.78
CA PHE A 223 2.53 -6.90 -8.63
C PHE A 223 2.80 -5.41 -8.39
N ARG A 224 1.89 -4.53 -8.81
CA ARG A 224 2.07 -3.07 -8.72
C ARG A 224 2.41 -2.64 -7.30
N TYR A 225 1.55 -2.98 -6.33
CA TYR A 225 1.75 -2.57 -4.94
C TYR A 225 2.92 -3.30 -4.28
N LEU A 226 3.17 -4.56 -4.63
CA LEU A 226 4.40 -5.26 -4.21
C LEU A 226 5.64 -4.45 -4.62
N LEU A 227 5.69 -4.00 -5.88
CA LEU A 227 6.80 -3.19 -6.38
C LEU A 227 6.86 -1.81 -5.72
N TYR A 228 5.73 -1.14 -5.49
CA TYR A 228 5.66 0.13 -4.74
C TYR A 228 6.34 -0.02 -3.38
N PHE A 229 5.92 -1.03 -2.61
CA PHE A 229 6.46 -1.28 -1.28
C PHE A 229 7.90 -1.80 -1.30
N THR A 230 8.38 -2.46 -2.35
CA THR A 230 9.78 -2.90 -2.47
C THR A 230 10.72 -1.74 -2.78
N VAL A 231 10.37 -0.85 -3.73
CA VAL A 231 11.25 0.27 -4.11
C VAL A 231 11.39 1.31 -3.00
N SER A 232 10.39 1.43 -2.12
CA SER A 232 10.43 2.34 -0.97
C SER A 232 11.40 1.92 0.13
N GLN A 233 11.88 0.66 0.14
CA GLN A 233 12.72 0.16 1.24
C GLN A 233 14.17 0.64 1.16
N ASN A 234 14.72 0.80 -0.04
CA ASN A 234 16.12 1.16 -0.22
C ASN A 234 16.38 1.77 -1.61
N LYS A 235 17.11 2.89 -1.66
CA LYS A 235 17.46 3.57 -2.91
C LYS A 235 18.22 2.69 -3.92
N SER A 236 19.04 1.76 -3.45
CA SER A 236 19.80 0.84 -4.30
C SER A 236 18.88 -0.18 -4.97
N ILE A 237 17.84 -0.62 -4.25
CA ILE A 237 16.78 -1.49 -4.76
C ILE A 237 15.97 -0.74 -5.82
N ALA A 238 15.49 0.46 -5.50
CA ALA A 238 14.78 1.32 -6.43
C ALA A 238 15.60 1.59 -7.70
N THR A 239 16.87 1.97 -7.55
CA THR A 239 17.79 2.21 -8.68
C THR A 239 17.97 0.96 -9.53
N HIS A 240 18.13 -0.21 -8.92
CA HIS A 240 18.29 -1.47 -9.65
C HIS A 240 17.03 -1.80 -10.46
N ILE A 241 15.86 -1.75 -9.84
CA ILE A 241 14.57 -2.01 -10.51
C ILE A 241 14.33 -0.99 -11.65
N MET A 242 14.56 0.30 -11.40
CA MET A 242 14.43 1.34 -12.44
C MET A 242 15.35 1.09 -13.64
N LYS A 243 16.61 0.71 -13.40
CA LYS A 243 17.54 0.40 -14.50
C LYS A 243 17.06 -0.78 -15.34
N SER A 244 16.60 -1.85 -14.70
CA SER A 244 16.06 -3.01 -15.43
C SER A 244 14.84 -2.64 -16.28
N MET A 245 13.92 -1.83 -15.72
CA MET A 245 12.73 -1.37 -16.45
C MET A 245 13.04 -0.41 -17.61
N LEU A 246 13.99 0.51 -17.42
CA LEU A 246 14.43 1.42 -18.47
C LEU A 246 15.17 0.65 -19.59
N GLN A 247 16.00 -0.32 -19.25
CA GLN A 247 16.69 -1.17 -20.22
C GLN A 247 15.73 -2.01 -21.06
N ASP A 248 14.77 -2.68 -20.42
CA ASP A 248 13.74 -3.46 -21.12
C ASP A 248 12.95 -2.59 -22.11
N ARG A 249 12.59 -1.37 -21.69
CA ARG A 249 11.97 -0.37 -22.57
C ARG A 249 12.82 -0.03 -23.79
N PHE A 250 14.12 0.22 -23.62
CA PHE A 250 15.01 0.52 -24.75
C PHE A 250 15.10 -0.64 -25.74
N MET A 251 15.09 -1.88 -25.25
CA MET A 251 15.20 -3.08 -26.08
C MET A 251 13.89 -3.43 -26.81
N ASN A 252 12.73 -3.16 -26.20
CA ASN A 252 11.41 -3.52 -26.72
C ASN A 252 10.68 -2.36 -27.43
N ARG A 253 11.42 -1.45 -28.08
CA ARG A 253 10.98 -0.15 -28.63
C ARG A 253 9.81 -0.17 -29.64
N TRP A 254 9.31 -1.33 -30.04
CA TRP A 254 8.38 -1.51 -31.17
C TRP A 254 6.96 -1.98 -30.79
N THR A 255 6.61 -2.08 -29.50
CA THR A 255 5.25 -2.49 -29.08
C THR A 255 4.37 -1.30 -28.68
N SER A 256 3.09 -1.37 -29.03
CA SER A 256 2.05 -0.34 -28.78
C SER A 256 1.64 -0.17 -27.30
N GLN A 257 2.40 -0.73 -26.35
CA GLN A 257 2.17 -0.64 -24.89
C GLN A 257 3.01 0.47 -24.20
N GLN A 258 3.51 1.44 -24.97
CA GLN A 258 4.50 2.43 -24.51
C GLN A 258 4.01 3.43 -23.45
N GLU A 259 2.76 3.92 -23.53
CA GLU A 259 2.24 4.96 -22.63
C GLU A 259 1.97 4.41 -21.22
N GLN A 260 1.30 3.24 -21.11
CA GLN A 260 1.05 2.56 -19.83
C GLN A 260 2.34 2.16 -19.09
N ASN A 261 3.45 1.99 -19.82
CA ASN A 261 4.75 1.68 -19.23
C ASN A 261 5.42 2.91 -18.60
N ILE A 262 5.10 4.14 -19.03
CA ILE A 262 5.72 5.37 -18.45
C ILE A 262 5.09 5.67 -17.11
N ASP A 263 3.76 5.68 -17.05
CA ASP A 263 2.99 5.93 -15.82
C ASP A 263 3.48 5.02 -14.69
N PHE A 264 3.60 3.72 -14.96
CA PHE A 264 4.09 2.76 -13.98
C PHE A 264 5.54 3.01 -13.52
N ILE A 265 6.43 3.46 -14.42
CA ILE A 265 7.83 3.79 -14.05
C ILE A 265 7.88 5.05 -13.18
N VAL A 266 7.13 6.09 -13.54
CA VAL A 266 7.12 7.33 -12.74
C VAL A 266 6.49 7.08 -11.38
N ASP A 267 5.42 6.27 -11.30
CA ASP A 267 4.78 5.88 -10.04
C ASP A 267 5.77 5.16 -9.11
N LEU A 268 6.55 4.21 -9.63
CA LEU A 268 7.56 3.53 -8.83
C LEU A 268 8.68 4.47 -8.36
N ALA A 269 9.12 5.39 -9.22
CA ALA A 269 10.09 6.41 -8.82
C ALA A 269 9.51 7.29 -7.70
N PHE A 270 8.24 7.67 -7.80
CA PHE A 270 7.53 8.42 -6.78
C PHE A 270 7.41 7.63 -5.48
N GLU A 271 7.06 6.35 -5.52
CA GLU A 271 6.99 5.49 -4.32
C GLU A 271 8.33 5.32 -3.61
N SER A 272 9.46 5.44 -4.34
CA SER A 272 10.79 5.45 -3.72
C SER A 272 11.08 6.72 -2.91
N GLN A 273 10.40 7.82 -3.23
CA GLN A 273 10.64 9.17 -2.69
C GLN A 273 12.12 9.61 -2.74
N ASP A 274 12.92 9.01 -3.64
CA ASP A 274 14.37 9.26 -3.76
C ASP A 274 14.66 10.17 -4.98
N PRO A 275 15.26 11.36 -4.77
CA PRO A 275 15.56 12.29 -5.86
C PRO A 275 16.55 11.77 -6.92
N ASP A 276 17.48 10.89 -6.55
CA ASP A 276 18.44 10.31 -7.50
C ASP A 276 17.73 9.32 -8.43
N VAL A 277 16.78 8.55 -7.89
CA VAL A 277 15.90 7.66 -8.66
C VAL A 277 15.02 8.47 -9.61
N ALA A 278 14.45 9.58 -9.13
CA ALA A 278 13.66 10.50 -9.96
C ALA A 278 14.49 11.07 -11.12
N ALA A 279 15.72 11.51 -10.85
CA ALA A 279 16.64 12.03 -11.86
C ALA A 279 17.04 10.97 -12.89
N LEU A 280 17.27 9.72 -12.46
CA LEU A 280 17.54 8.58 -13.34
C LEU A 280 16.37 8.34 -14.30
N VAL A 281 15.14 8.32 -13.78
CA VAL A 281 13.92 8.12 -14.59
C VAL A 281 13.71 9.28 -15.56
N LYS A 282 13.89 10.52 -15.10
CA LYS A 282 13.84 11.70 -15.96
C LYS A 282 14.84 11.61 -17.11
N ALA A 283 16.09 11.25 -16.84
CA ALA A 283 17.12 11.12 -17.87
C ALA A 283 16.83 9.97 -18.84
N GLY A 284 16.32 8.84 -18.34
CA GLY A 284 15.94 7.69 -19.15
C GLY A 284 14.79 7.99 -20.12
N ILE A 285 13.76 8.71 -19.65
CA ILE A 285 12.56 9.00 -20.45
C ILE A 285 12.70 10.26 -21.31
N SER A 286 13.32 11.33 -20.80
CA SER A 286 13.41 12.62 -21.50
C SER A 286 14.33 12.61 -22.72
N SER A 287 14.97 11.47 -23.02
CA SER A 287 15.67 11.24 -24.29
C SER A 287 14.71 11.09 -25.48
N GLU A 288 13.42 10.89 -25.23
CA GLU A 288 12.36 10.78 -26.24
C GLU A 288 11.42 12.00 -26.23
N LYS A 289 10.77 12.25 -27.37
CA LYS A 289 9.85 13.38 -27.59
C LYS A 289 8.74 13.42 -26.53
N SER A 290 8.11 14.60 -26.42
CA SER A 290 6.85 14.90 -25.71
C SER A 290 6.04 13.69 -25.23
N VAL A 291 5.96 13.47 -23.92
CA VAL A 291 5.08 12.45 -23.33
C VAL A 291 3.63 12.93 -23.36
N ILE A 292 2.72 12.02 -23.70
CA ILE A 292 1.28 12.16 -23.52
C ILE A 292 0.89 11.18 -22.41
N CYS A 293 0.26 11.67 -21.35
CA CYS A 293 -0.24 10.84 -20.26
C CYS A 293 -1.77 10.87 -20.28
N ILE A 294 -2.40 9.71 -20.16
CA ILE A 294 -3.84 9.57 -19.96
C ILE A 294 -4.02 8.84 -18.63
N THR A 295 -4.34 9.56 -17.56
CA THR A 295 -4.47 8.96 -16.22
C THR A 295 -5.70 9.45 -15.47
N SER A 296 -6.37 8.52 -14.78
CA SER A 296 -7.41 8.83 -13.82
C SER A 296 -6.86 9.13 -12.42
N SER A 297 -5.64 8.68 -12.10
CA SER A 297 -5.12 8.71 -10.73
C SER A 297 -4.45 10.03 -10.40
N ALA A 298 -4.72 10.55 -9.19
CA ALA A 298 -3.98 11.67 -8.61
C ALA A 298 -2.51 11.30 -8.31
N HIS A 299 -2.29 10.03 -7.92
CA HIS A 299 -0.97 9.47 -7.61
C HIS A 299 -0.01 9.60 -8.80
N THR A 300 -0.45 9.20 -10.00
CA THR A 300 0.35 9.33 -11.22
C THR A 300 0.65 10.77 -11.59
N VAL A 301 -0.30 11.70 -11.41
CA VAL A 301 -0.04 13.12 -11.65
C VAL A 301 1.05 13.65 -10.72
N ALA A 302 0.98 13.31 -9.43
CA ALA A 302 2.01 13.65 -8.44
C ALA A 302 3.37 13.04 -8.83
N ALA A 303 3.39 11.81 -9.35
CA ALA A 303 4.58 11.13 -9.81
C ALA A 303 5.27 11.84 -10.99
N TYR A 304 4.51 12.36 -11.96
CA TYR A 304 5.06 13.17 -13.04
C TYR A 304 5.66 14.49 -12.53
N VAL A 305 5.01 15.16 -11.57
CA VAL A 305 5.56 16.38 -10.96
C VAL A 305 6.87 16.06 -10.24
N PHE A 306 6.88 15.00 -9.43
CA PHE A 306 8.04 14.58 -8.64
C PHE A 306 9.23 14.21 -9.53
N THR A 307 9.01 13.41 -10.57
CA THR A 307 10.08 12.99 -11.49
C THR A 307 10.53 14.12 -12.41
N GLY A 308 9.68 15.10 -12.69
CA GLY A 308 9.96 16.18 -13.61
C GLY A 308 10.21 15.71 -15.05
N VAL A 309 9.63 14.56 -15.42
CA VAL A 309 9.60 14.04 -16.80
C VAL A 309 8.89 15.05 -17.70
N HIS A 310 9.41 15.22 -18.93
CA HIS A 310 8.88 16.21 -19.87
C HIS A 310 7.52 15.79 -20.47
N LEU A 311 6.44 16.24 -19.84
CA LEU A 311 5.05 15.94 -20.19
C LEU A 311 4.44 17.13 -20.95
N VAL A 312 4.03 16.93 -22.20
CA VAL A 312 3.48 18.03 -23.05
C VAL A 312 1.97 18.06 -23.03
N SER A 313 1.34 16.89 -22.92
CA SER A 313 -0.11 16.75 -22.88
C SER A 313 -0.51 15.81 -21.76
N LEU A 314 -1.44 16.26 -20.93
CA LEU A 314 -2.05 15.46 -19.86
C LEU A 314 -3.54 15.35 -20.16
N SER A 315 -4.04 14.13 -20.22
CA SER A 315 -5.45 13.81 -20.32
C SER A 315 -5.86 13.13 -19.01
N ILE A 316 -6.87 13.69 -18.37
CA ILE A 316 -7.38 13.20 -17.12
C ILE A 316 -8.76 12.62 -17.39
N GLN A 317 -8.89 11.31 -17.21
CA GLN A 317 -10.20 10.67 -17.20
C GLN A 317 -10.79 10.81 -15.81
N ARG A 318 -12.02 11.33 -15.72
CA ARG A 318 -12.76 11.34 -14.47
C ARG A 318 -13.18 9.89 -14.17
N GLY A 319 -12.46 9.21 -13.28
CA GLY A 319 -13.02 8.05 -12.59
C GLY A 319 -14.27 8.51 -11.83
N GLY A 320 -15.29 7.68 -11.67
CA GLY A 320 -16.59 8.04 -11.06
C GLY A 320 -16.57 8.57 -9.61
N GLY A 321 -15.41 8.97 -9.08
CA GLY A 321 -15.25 9.78 -7.87
C GLY A 321 -15.17 11.29 -8.20
N PRO A 322 -15.32 12.19 -7.20
CA PRO A 322 -15.48 13.61 -7.46
C PRO A 322 -14.15 14.30 -7.80
N THR A 323 -14.27 15.58 -8.17
CA THR A 323 -13.20 16.54 -8.49
C THR A 323 -11.86 16.16 -7.88
N LYS A 324 -10.87 15.93 -8.73
CA LYS A 324 -9.46 15.81 -8.30
C LYS A 324 -9.15 16.96 -7.33
N SER A 325 -8.45 16.63 -6.25
CA SER A 325 -8.14 17.54 -5.15
C SER A 325 -7.56 18.88 -5.66
N LEU A 326 -7.70 19.94 -4.87
CA LEU A 326 -7.02 21.23 -5.12
C LEU A 326 -5.51 20.99 -5.37
N ASP A 327 -4.93 20.05 -4.63
CA ASP A 327 -3.54 19.64 -4.75
C ASP A 327 -3.19 19.14 -6.15
N VAL A 328 -4.05 18.34 -6.80
CA VAL A 328 -3.81 17.91 -8.18
C VAL A 328 -3.86 19.08 -9.15
N ALA A 329 -4.81 20.02 -8.97
CA ALA A 329 -4.89 21.20 -9.83
C ALA A 329 -3.65 22.09 -9.68
N GLU A 330 -3.15 22.27 -8.45
CA GLU A 330 -1.90 22.98 -8.18
C GLU A 330 -0.70 22.25 -8.78
N MET A 331 -0.61 20.93 -8.63
CA MET A 331 0.43 20.09 -9.23
C MET A 331 0.49 20.27 -10.75
N ILE A 332 -0.65 20.23 -11.44
CA ILE A 332 -0.75 20.47 -12.89
C ILE A 332 -0.21 21.86 -13.25
N CYS A 333 -0.55 22.89 -12.48
CA CYS A 333 -0.07 24.26 -12.69
C CYS A 333 1.45 24.40 -12.51
N THR A 334 2.06 23.55 -11.69
CA THR A 334 3.52 23.58 -11.44
C THR A 334 4.34 22.86 -12.53
N MET A 335 3.72 22.14 -13.47
CA MET A 335 4.43 21.41 -14.52
C MET A 335 4.94 22.34 -15.63
N PRO A 336 6.26 22.61 -15.73
CA PRO A 336 6.77 23.63 -16.65
C PRO A 336 6.70 23.21 -18.13
N SER A 337 6.62 21.91 -18.41
CA SER A 337 6.60 21.36 -19.77
C SER A 337 5.18 21.16 -20.33
N LEU A 338 4.16 21.25 -19.48
CA LEU A 338 2.79 20.95 -19.84
C LEU A 338 2.19 22.08 -20.68
N LYS A 339 1.76 21.75 -21.91
CA LYS A 339 1.16 22.70 -22.85
C LYS A 339 -0.34 22.53 -23.01
N LYS A 340 -0.84 21.31 -22.80
CA LYS A 340 -2.25 20.96 -22.95
C LYS A 340 -2.68 20.08 -21.80
N ALA A 341 -3.78 20.44 -21.15
CA ALA A 341 -4.45 19.59 -20.18
C ALA A 341 -5.90 19.39 -20.66
N PHE A 342 -6.32 18.14 -20.76
CA PHE A 342 -7.68 17.75 -21.10
C PHE A 342 -8.31 17.08 -19.89
N LEU A 343 -9.53 17.47 -19.56
CA LEU A 343 -10.36 16.77 -18.60
C LEU A 343 -11.48 16.10 -19.39
N HIS A 344 -11.55 14.78 -19.32
CA HIS A 344 -12.60 13.98 -19.94
C HIS A 344 -13.62 13.60 -18.88
N GLU A 345 -14.90 13.84 -19.21
CA GLU A 345 -16.06 13.45 -18.40
C GLU A 345 -16.39 11.97 -18.53
#